data_AF-A0A2E5L9Y8-F1
#
_entry.id   AF-A0A2E5L9Y8-F1
#
_cell.length_a   1.000
_cell.length_b   1.000
_cell.length_c   1.000
_cell.angle_alpha   90.00
_cell.angle_beta   90.00
_cell.angle_gamma   90.00
#
_symmetry.space_group_name_H-M   'P 1'
#
loop_
_entity.id
_entity.type
_entity.pdbx_description
1 polymer ?
#
loop_
_entity_poly.entity_id
_entity_poly.type
_entity_poly.pdbx_seq_one_letter_code
_entity_poly.pdbx_strand_id
1 'polypeptide(L)'
;MSDQHSKSKTPLLALRQASVSIGHHVIFRGANISISSGDKICLVGKNGSGKSTLIRALAAQIELDGGDRFMQPGSKIEYLPQNPDFKNSQSVWDYISENDNSSRSDLKDHEIEAAVSGLNLDKSRRLTNLSGGELRRAAIARVLVRNPDVLLLDEPTNHLDLSTIEWLEHELARYKGGFLIVSHDRAFLRNLSEITYWIDREVVRKNASGFADFVAWSDKVWRDEDLEYKRLNKKIAKETLWLREGLTARRKRNMGRVRELQSLRQRKMEYVARPGQIQILAKETIRSGQLVIEMRKISKSFIDLEGYEVQIVDNFSTIIARGERVGLIGKNGSGKTTIVRMLMGQESPDSGYIKRGVNVKIIYYDQKRETLDQDFTVWKTLCPNGGDTVQIGGKSRSVTSYLRDFLFGEDQMNNPVHSLSGGERNRLLLARLFCQEHNFVVLDEPTNDLDSETLEVLEEVLANYDGTIIVVSHDREFLDRVVTSTIAIEGGGHVQEYPGGYSTYIKQKSNNFTEQFEKRAVKYKESRNKNTGNTKKKLAYKEQRELDQLPDVIDALEFEIETLTKKLSDPGLFIRDQKSFEKASRSLSEKTNELAKAEDRWLALETYKQDLKA
;
A
#
# COMPACT_ATOMS: atom_id res chain seq x y z
N MET A 1 -36.33 8.31 -22.87
CA MET A 1 -35.44 8.81 -23.93
C MET A 1 -34.19 9.38 -23.28
N SER A 2 -33.15 8.56 -23.17
CA SER A 2 -31.77 9.00 -22.96
C SER A 2 -30.85 7.80 -23.25
N ASP A 3 -30.99 7.24 -24.44
CA ASP A 3 -29.96 6.40 -25.05
C ASP A 3 -28.83 7.36 -25.47
N GLN A 4 -27.88 7.59 -24.57
CA GLN A 4 -26.58 8.08 -24.99
C GLN A 4 -25.75 6.86 -25.35
N HIS A 5 -25.62 6.63 -26.65
CA HIS A 5 -24.60 5.76 -27.23
C HIS A 5 -23.23 6.13 -26.64
N SER A 6 -22.77 5.31 -25.71
CA SER A 6 -21.34 5.07 -25.49
C SER A 6 -20.76 4.68 -26.85
N LYS A 7 -20.06 5.60 -27.52
CA LYS A 7 -19.29 5.30 -28.72
C LYS A 7 -18.31 4.19 -28.33
N SER A 8 -18.59 2.95 -28.75
CA SER A 8 -17.68 1.83 -28.50
C SER A 8 -16.37 2.12 -29.23
N LYS A 9 -15.34 2.51 -28.48
CA LYS A 9 -13.99 2.63 -29.02
C LYS A 9 -13.59 1.28 -29.64
N THR A 10 -12.96 1.31 -30.80
CA THR A 10 -12.46 0.09 -31.46
C THR A 10 -11.35 -0.51 -30.59
N PRO A 11 -11.45 -1.80 -30.20
CA PRO A 11 -10.42 -2.43 -29.38
C PRO A 11 -9.15 -2.67 -30.20
N LEU A 12 -7.99 -2.31 -29.65
CA LEU A 12 -6.67 -2.61 -30.22
C LEU A 12 -6.25 -4.05 -29.87
N LEU A 13 -6.59 -4.51 -28.67
CA LEU A 13 -6.32 -5.84 -28.17
C LEU A 13 -7.54 -6.33 -27.38
N ALA A 14 -7.96 -7.57 -27.61
CA ALA A 14 -9.07 -8.16 -26.86
C ALA A 14 -8.94 -9.67 -26.67
N LEU A 15 -9.49 -10.15 -25.56
CA LEU A 15 -9.84 -11.53 -25.31
C LEU A 15 -11.36 -11.65 -25.29
N ARG A 16 -11.90 -12.64 -25.99
CA ARG A 16 -13.35 -12.89 -26.08
C ARG A 16 -13.63 -14.33 -25.66
N GLN A 17 -14.48 -14.49 -24.64
CA GLN A 17 -14.82 -15.78 -24.04
C GLN A 17 -13.58 -16.65 -23.73
N ALA A 18 -12.47 -16.02 -23.39
CA ALA A 18 -11.17 -16.68 -23.25
C ALA A 18 -11.14 -17.59 -22.02
N SER A 19 -10.59 -18.78 -22.17
CA SER A 19 -10.41 -19.74 -21.09
C SER A 19 -8.99 -20.29 -21.10
N VAL A 20 -8.37 -20.40 -19.94
CA VAL A 20 -6.99 -20.92 -19.77
C VAL A 20 -6.93 -21.79 -18.52
N SER A 21 -6.25 -22.93 -18.65
CA SER A 21 -6.02 -23.94 -17.63
C SER A 21 -4.55 -24.35 -17.65
N ILE A 22 -3.98 -24.60 -16.48
CA ILE A 22 -2.61 -25.10 -16.33
C ILE A 22 -2.69 -26.45 -15.63
N GLY A 23 -2.41 -27.53 -16.37
CA GLY A 23 -2.63 -28.90 -15.91
C GLY A 23 -4.12 -29.16 -15.65
N HIS A 24 -4.47 -29.53 -14.41
CA HIS A 24 -5.87 -29.74 -14.00
C HIS A 24 -6.53 -28.49 -13.38
N HIS A 25 -5.77 -27.40 -13.19
CA HIS A 25 -6.27 -26.18 -12.56
C HIS A 25 -6.73 -25.19 -13.62
N VAL A 26 -8.01 -24.82 -13.58
CA VAL A 26 -8.54 -23.74 -14.40
C VAL A 26 -8.15 -22.41 -13.78
N ILE A 27 -7.59 -21.52 -14.60
CA ILE A 27 -7.16 -20.20 -14.17
C ILE A 27 -8.29 -19.18 -14.34
N PHE A 28 -8.91 -19.14 -15.52
CA PHE A 28 -10.12 -18.36 -15.77
C PHE A 28 -10.96 -18.97 -16.90
N ARG A 29 -12.27 -18.70 -16.89
CA ARG A 29 -13.22 -19.14 -17.93
C ARG A 29 -14.06 -17.98 -18.45
N GLY A 30 -14.27 -17.95 -19.77
CA GLY A 30 -15.16 -16.98 -20.41
C GLY A 30 -14.73 -15.52 -20.22
N ALA A 31 -13.43 -15.25 -20.04
CA ALA A 31 -12.91 -13.92 -19.80
C ALA A 31 -13.12 -13.02 -21.03
N ASN A 32 -13.67 -11.82 -20.81
CA ASN A 32 -13.86 -10.81 -21.84
C ASN A 32 -13.10 -9.55 -21.43
N ILE A 33 -12.02 -9.26 -22.15
CA ILE A 33 -11.17 -8.09 -21.91
C ILE A 33 -10.99 -7.37 -23.23
N SER A 34 -11.08 -6.05 -23.19
CA SER A 34 -10.81 -5.18 -24.33
C SER A 34 -9.95 -4.01 -23.89
N ILE A 35 -8.90 -3.73 -24.65
CA ILE A 35 -8.01 -2.57 -24.50
C ILE A 35 -8.11 -1.76 -25.79
N SER A 36 -8.52 -0.51 -25.66
CA SER A 36 -8.61 0.46 -26.76
C SER A 36 -7.55 1.55 -26.59
N SER A 37 -7.38 2.39 -27.61
CA SER A 37 -6.47 3.53 -27.52
C SER A 37 -6.84 4.47 -26.36
N GLY A 38 -5.84 4.82 -25.55
CA GLY A 38 -5.95 5.66 -24.37
C GLY A 38 -6.67 5.03 -23.18
N ASP A 39 -7.05 3.75 -23.24
CA ASP A 39 -7.67 3.09 -22.09
C ASP A 39 -6.62 2.85 -20.99
N LYS A 40 -6.92 3.27 -19.76
CA LYS A 40 -6.06 3.11 -18.59
C LYS A 40 -6.63 2.04 -17.67
N ILE A 41 -6.15 0.81 -17.83
CA ILE A 41 -6.77 -0.36 -17.22
C ILE A 41 -5.88 -0.90 -16.09
N CYS A 42 -6.48 -1.28 -14.97
CA CYS A 42 -5.84 -2.12 -13.97
C CYS A 42 -6.48 -3.51 -13.91
N LEU A 43 -5.67 -4.51 -13.59
CA LEU A 43 -6.09 -5.89 -13.36
C LEU A 43 -5.74 -6.29 -11.93
N VAL A 44 -6.76 -6.61 -11.14
CA VAL A 44 -6.64 -6.94 -9.73
C VAL A 44 -7.17 -8.35 -9.45
N GLY A 45 -6.72 -8.95 -8.36
CA GLY A 45 -7.07 -10.32 -7.99
C GLY A 45 -6.08 -10.89 -7.00
N LYS A 46 -6.44 -12.00 -6.36
CA LYS A 46 -5.56 -12.69 -5.38
C LYS A 46 -4.28 -13.20 -6.03
N ASN A 47 -3.26 -13.49 -5.25
CA ASN A 47 -2.08 -14.17 -5.79
C ASN A 47 -2.42 -15.62 -6.18
N GLY A 48 -1.87 -16.09 -7.28
CA GLY A 48 -2.30 -17.35 -7.90
C GLY A 48 -3.65 -17.30 -8.62
N SER A 49 -4.38 -16.17 -8.61
CA SER A 49 -5.66 -16.04 -9.37
C SER A 49 -5.49 -16.04 -10.89
N GLY A 50 -4.25 -15.90 -11.39
CA GLY A 50 -3.97 -15.91 -12.82
C GLY A 50 -3.74 -14.56 -13.48
N LYS A 51 -3.51 -13.47 -12.73
CA LYS A 51 -3.23 -12.13 -13.28
C LYS A 51 -2.12 -12.14 -14.34
N SER A 52 -0.95 -12.68 -13.99
CA SER A 52 0.18 -12.80 -14.90
C SER A 52 -0.12 -13.76 -16.07
N THR A 53 -0.85 -14.84 -15.83
CA THR A 53 -1.29 -15.77 -16.89
C THR A 53 -2.21 -15.07 -17.90
N LEU A 54 -3.11 -14.21 -17.41
CA LEU A 54 -4.02 -13.43 -18.23
C LEU A 54 -3.27 -12.38 -19.07
N ILE A 55 -2.28 -11.70 -18.49
CA ILE A 55 -1.41 -10.81 -19.24
C ILE A 55 -0.62 -11.58 -20.30
N ARG A 56 -0.05 -12.74 -19.97
CA ARG A 56 0.68 -13.57 -20.94
C ARG A 56 -0.21 -14.05 -22.08
N ALA A 57 -1.47 -14.38 -21.80
CA ALA A 57 -2.46 -14.69 -22.83
C ALA A 57 -2.72 -13.46 -23.74
N LEU A 58 -2.89 -12.26 -23.17
CA LEU A 58 -2.98 -11.00 -23.92
C LEU A 58 -1.71 -10.72 -24.75
N ALA A 59 -0.53 -11.07 -24.25
CA ALA A 59 0.75 -10.92 -24.92
C ALA A 59 1.05 -12.03 -25.95
N ALA A 60 0.12 -12.97 -26.19
CA ALA A 60 0.32 -14.14 -27.05
C ALA A 60 1.50 -15.06 -26.64
N GLN A 61 1.83 -15.09 -25.35
CA GLN A 61 2.85 -15.99 -24.79
C GLN A 61 2.29 -17.32 -24.29
N ILE A 62 0.97 -17.44 -24.16
CA ILE A 62 0.25 -18.65 -23.74
C ILE A 62 -0.94 -18.84 -24.69
N GLU A 63 -1.20 -20.08 -25.07
CA GLU A 63 -2.37 -20.45 -25.88
C GLU A 63 -3.65 -20.49 -25.05
N LEU A 64 -4.78 -20.17 -25.69
CA LEU A 64 -6.10 -20.25 -25.05
C LEU A 64 -6.66 -21.66 -25.23
N ASP A 65 -7.24 -22.22 -24.17
CA ASP A 65 -8.00 -23.47 -24.27
C ASP A 65 -9.37 -23.28 -24.93
N GLY A 66 -9.89 -22.05 -24.87
CA GLY A 66 -11.15 -21.67 -25.49
C GLY A 66 -11.29 -20.16 -25.64
N GLY A 67 -12.20 -19.72 -26.51
CA GLY A 67 -12.37 -18.31 -26.89
C GLY A 67 -11.38 -17.87 -27.96
N ASP A 68 -11.30 -16.55 -28.19
CA ASP A 68 -10.42 -15.96 -29.20
C ASP A 68 -9.65 -14.74 -28.67
N ARG A 69 -8.42 -14.58 -29.17
CA ARG A 69 -7.59 -13.39 -28.99
C ARG A 69 -7.62 -12.56 -30.27
N PHE A 70 -8.09 -11.33 -30.17
CA PHE A 70 -8.11 -10.37 -31.26
C PHE A 70 -7.03 -9.31 -31.05
N MET A 71 -6.28 -9.00 -32.11
CA MET A 71 -5.32 -7.91 -32.16
C MET A 71 -5.55 -7.12 -33.44
N GLN A 72 -5.65 -5.79 -33.34
CA GLN A 72 -5.81 -4.94 -34.51
C GLN A 72 -4.56 -5.05 -35.41
N PRO A 73 -4.72 -5.31 -36.72
CA PRO A 73 -3.60 -5.38 -37.63
C PRO A 73 -2.77 -4.09 -37.63
N GLY A 74 -1.45 -4.23 -37.55
CA GLY A 74 -0.51 -3.11 -37.52
C GLY A 74 -0.28 -2.48 -36.14
N SER A 75 -1.04 -2.86 -35.10
CA SER A 75 -0.82 -2.38 -33.74
C SER A 75 0.43 -3.00 -33.10
N LYS A 76 1.21 -2.17 -32.40
CA LYS A 76 2.39 -2.58 -31.62
C LYS A 76 2.00 -2.86 -30.18
N ILE A 77 2.43 -4.01 -29.66
CA ILE A 77 2.18 -4.42 -28.27
C ILE A 77 3.51 -4.72 -27.61
N GLU A 78 3.74 -4.15 -26.44
CA GLU A 78 4.87 -4.53 -25.58
C GLU A 78 4.38 -5.05 -24.24
N TYR A 79 5.13 -6.02 -23.72
CA TYR A 79 4.86 -6.65 -22.44
C TYR A 79 6.11 -6.57 -21.56
N LEU A 80 5.95 -5.95 -20.39
CA LEU A 80 6.94 -5.98 -19.33
C LEU A 80 6.61 -7.16 -18.38
N PRO A 81 7.37 -8.26 -18.45
CA PRO A 81 7.17 -9.38 -17.54
C PRO A 81 7.61 -9.05 -16.12
N GLN A 82 6.99 -9.72 -15.15
CA GLN A 82 7.39 -9.63 -13.75
C GLN A 82 8.89 -9.89 -13.58
N ASN A 83 9.47 -10.97 -14.15
CA ASN A 83 10.92 -11.19 -14.12
C ASN A 83 11.49 -11.09 -15.54
N PRO A 84 12.07 -9.94 -15.93
CA PRO A 84 12.68 -9.82 -17.25
C PRO A 84 13.92 -10.69 -17.32
N ASP A 85 14.07 -11.41 -18.44
CA ASP A 85 15.20 -12.29 -18.68
C ASP A 85 16.34 -11.49 -19.32
N PHE A 86 17.49 -11.41 -18.63
CA PHE A 86 18.67 -10.67 -19.08
C PHE A 86 19.76 -11.67 -19.45
N LYS A 87 19.67 -12.24 -20.65
CA LYS A 87 20.63 -13.26 -21.12
C LYS A 87 21.91 -12.69 -21.73
N ASN A 88 22.01 -11.37 -21.89
CA ASN A 88 23.08 -10.74 -22.68
C ASN A 88 23.99 -9.86 -21.81
N SER A 89 25.30 -9.91 -22.08
CA SER A 89 26.33 -9.05 -21.48
C SER A 89 26.41 -7.64 -22.10
N GLN A 90 25.36 -7.22 -22.79
CA GLN A 90 25.27 -5.93 -23.49
C GLN A 90 25.17 -4.74 -22.52
N SER A 91 25.43 -3.54 -23.03
CA SER A 91 25.25 -2.30 -22.27
C SER A 91 23.77 -1.95 -22.11
N VAL A 92 23.45 -1.09 -21.13
CA VAL A 92 22.10 -0.55 -20.95
C VAL A 92 21.60 0.15 -22.23
N TRP A 93 22.47 0.95 -22.87
CA TRP A 93 22.15 1.62 -24.13
C TRP A 93 21.79 0.63 -25.23
N ASP A 94 22.62 -0.40 -25.41
CA ASP A 94 22.41 -1.42 -26.44
C ASP A 94 21.12 -2.18 -26.17
N TYR A 95 20.85 -2.56 -24.92
CA TYR A 95 19.61 -3.25 -24.54
C TYR A 95 18.34 -2.45 -24.84
N ILE A 96 18.34 -1.15 -24.55
CA ILE A 96 17.20 -0.28 -24.80
C ILE A 96 17.01 -0.07 -26.31
N SER A 97 18.10 0.06 -27.06
CA SER A 97 18.09 0.24 -28.52
C SER A 97 17.87 -1.07 -29.33
N GLU A 98 18.03 -2.24 -28.71
CA GLU A 98 17.87 -3.55 -29.32
C GLU A 98 16.39 -3.86 -29.62
N ASN A 99 15.96 -3.56 -30.86
CA ASN A 99 14.98 -4.29 -31.70
C ASN A 99 14.44 -3.48 -32.89
N ASP A 100 14.93 -2.27 -33.14
CA ASP A 100 14.36 -1.49 -34.24
C ASP A 100 15.15 -1.67 -35.55
N ASN A 101 14.75 -2.66 -36.35
CA ASN A 101 15.13 -2.76 -37.77
C ASN A 101 14.55 -1.59 -38.61
N SER A 102 13.83 -0.64 -38.00
CA SER A 102 13.39 0.59 -38.65
C SER A 102 14.21 1.79 -38.14
N SER A 103 15.24 2.11 -38.90
CA SER A 103 15.99 3.37 -38.94
C SER A 103 16.39 3.98 -37.59
N ARG A 104 17.69 3.88 -37.25
CA ARG A 104 18.36 4.81 -36.33
C ARG A 104 18.09 6.24 -36.81
N SER A 105 17.14 6.90 -36.18
CA SER A 105 16.85 8.33 -36.36
C SER A 105 17.25 9.05 -35.08
N ASP A 106 17.89 10.22 -35.20
CA ASP A 106 18.33 11.06 -34.08
C ASP A 106 17.23 11.35 -33.03
N LEU A 107 15.96 11.30 -33.43
CA LEU A 107 14.78 11.44 -32.55
C LEU A 107 14.66 10.34 -31.47
N LYS A 108 15.11 9.11 -31.75
CA LYS A 108 15.02 7.99 -30.79
C LYS A 108 16.14 8.05 -29.74
N ASP A 109 17.31 8.58 -30.10
CA ASP A 109 18.41 8.72 -29.16
C ASP A 109 18.05 9.70 -28.03
N HIS A 110 17.33 10.77 -28.35
CA HIS A 110 16.79 11.70 -27.35
C HIS A 110 15.76 11.06 -26.41
N GLU A 111 14.88 10.18 -26.93
CA GLU A 111 13.91 9.45 -26.09
C GLU A 111 14.61 8.44 -25.17
N ILE A 112 15.65 7.76 -25.67
CA ILE A 112 16.51 6.87 -24.86
C ILE A 112 17.22 7.69 -23.78
N GLU A 113 17.81 8.83 -24.11
CA GLU A 113 18.49 9.68 -23.13
C GLU A 113 17.53 10.21 -22.06
N ALA A 114 16.33 10.64 -22.45
CA ALA A 114 15.30 11.07 -21.51
C ALA A 114 14.88 9.94 -20.56
N ALA A 115 14.67 8.73 -21.09
CA ALA A 115 14.29 7.57 -20.28
C ALA A 115 15.41 7.13 -19.33
N VAL A 116 16.65 7.04 -19.82
CA VAL A 116 17.83 6.70 -19.02
C VAL A 116 18.07 7.73 -17.91
N SER A 117 17.94 9.02 -18.22
CA SER A 117 18.07 10.11 -17.25
C SER A 117 16.96 10.09 -16.20
N GLY A 118 15.70 9.96 -16.62
CA GLY A 118 14.53 9.92 -15.72
C GLY A 118 14.55 8.73 -14.76
N LEU A 119 15.08 7.59 -15.22
CA LEU A 119 15.23 6.36 -14.44
C LEU A 119 16.58 6.26 -13.70
N ASN A 120 17.42 7.30 -13.77
CA ASN A 120 18.73 7.35 -13.13
C ASN A 120 19.58 6.10 -13.41
N LEU A 121 19.74 5.78 -14.69
CA LEU A 121 20.53 4.66 -15.20
C LEU A 121 21.83 5.16 -15.83
N ASP A 122 22.90 4.39 -15.68
CA ASP A 122 24.13 4.60 -16.45
C ASP A 122 24.05 3.84 -17.78
N LYS A 123 24.04 4.59 -18.89
CA LYS A 123 23.94 4.05 -20.25
C LYS A 123 25.11 3.13 -20.62
N SER A 124 26.28 3.33 -20.05
CA SER A 124 27.52 2.61 -20.39
C SER A 124 27.67 1.28 -19.64
N ARG A 125 26.96 1.12 -18.52
CA ARG A 125 27.07 -0.04 -17.65
C ARG A 125 26.49 -1.30 -18.31
N ARG A 126 27.09 -2.45 -18.02
CA ARG A 126 26.61 -3.75 -18.52
C ARG A 126 25.47 -4.28 -17.66
N LEU A 127 24.48 -4.92 -18.30
CA LEU A 127 23.32 -5.51 -17.62
C LEU A 127 23.70 -6.48 -16.50
N THR A 128 24.77 -7.27 -16.68
CA THR A 128 25.25 -8.25 -15.68
C THR A 128 25.69 -7.62 -14.36
N ASN A 129 26.02 -6.34 -14.36
CA ASN A 129 26.56 -5.63 -13.20
C ASN A 129 25.50 -4.77 -12.50
N LEU A 130 24.24 -4.81 -12.98
CA LEU A 130 23.13 -4.06 -12.42
C LEU A 130 22.46 -4.83 -11.28
N SER A 131 22.00 -4.10 -10.28
CA SER A 131 21.09 -4.60 -9.26
C SER A 131 19.71 -4.94 -9.85
N GLY A 132 18.91 -5.76 -9.15
CA GLY A 132 17.57 -6.12 -9.61
C GLY A 132 16.65 -4.92 -9.90
N GLY A 133 16.76 -3.86 -9.10
CA GLY A 133 16.01 -2.60 -9.31
C GLY A 133 16.50 -1.84 -10.56
N GLU A 134 17.82 -1.74 -10.77
CA GLU A 134 18.39 -1.13 -11.99
C GLU A 134 18.01 -1.91 -13.25
N LEU A 135 18.02 -3.25 -13.17
CA LEU A 135 17.57 -4.12 -14.26
C LEU A 135 16.11 -3.86 -14.63
N ARG A 136 15.22 -3.77 -13.62
CA ARG A 136 13.81 -3.46 -13.88
C ARG A 136 13.63 -2.07 -14.48
N ARG A 137 14.37 -1.06 -14.00
CA ARG A 137 14.38 0.28 -14.62
C ARG A 137 14.81 0.21 -16.08
N ALA A 138 15.85 -0.54 -16.42
CA ALA A 138 16.28 -0.71 -17.81
C ALA A 138 15.20 -1.38 -18.68
N ALA A 139 14.49 -2.38 -18.14
CA ALA A 139 13.37 -3.02 -18.83
C ALA A 139 12.18 -2.08 -19.06
N ILE A 140 11.84 -1.25 -18.07
CA ILE A 140 10.82 -0.19 -18.19
C ILE A 140 11.22 0.81 -19.28
N ALA A 141 12.48 1.29 -19.26
CA ALA A 141 13.00 2.22 -20.26
C ALA A 141 12.83 1.67 -21.68
N ARG A 142 13.24 0.41 -21.90
CA ARG A 142 13.14 -0.28 -23.19
C ARG A 142 11.70 -0.33 -23.69
N VAL A 143 10.76 -0.68 -22.82
CA VAL A 143 9.36 -0.83 -23.21
C VAL A 143 8.71 0.52 -23.52
N LEU A 144 9.02 1.57 -22.74
CA LEU A 144 8.48 2.91 -22.96
C LEU A 144 9.03 3.57 -24.23
N VAL A 145 10.33 3.46 -24.50
CA VAL A 145 10.99 4.05 -25.68
C VAL A 145 10.43 3.49 -26.99
N ARG A 146 9.98 2.22 -27.00
CA ARG A 146 9.37 1.61 -28.19
C ARG A 146 8.02 2.23 -28.58
N ASN A 147 7.44 3.03 -27.69
CA ASN A 147 6.18 3.74 -27.86
C ASN A 147 5.08 2.85 -28.52
N PRO A 148 4.68 1.75 -27.86
CA PRO A 148 3.70 0.82 -28.42
C PRO A 148 2.29 1.43 -28.46
N ASP A 149 1.34 0.79 -29.14
CA ASP A 149 -0.07 1.18 -29.10
C ASP A 149 -0.77 0.61 -27.86
N VAL A 150 -0.34 -0.58 -27.42
CA VAL A 150 -0.80 -1.26 -26.22
C VAL A 150 0.38 -1.66 -25.34
N LEU A 151 0.30 -1.28 -24.07
CA LEU A 151 1.32 -1.58 -23.07
C LEU A 151 0.78 -2.52 -21.99
N LEU A 152 1.44 -3.65 -21.77
CA LEU A 152 1.08 -4.62 -20.74
C LEU A 152 2.17 -4.63 -19.65
N LEU A 153 1.82 -4.29 -18.41
CA LEU A 153 2.76 -4.16 -17.30
C LEU A 153 2.40 -5.14 -16.18
N ASP A 154 3.29 -6.07 -15.86
CA ASP A 154 3.12 -7.03 -14.76
C ASP A 154 4.08 -6.70 -13.61
N GLU A 155 3.52 -6.15 -12.52
CA GLU A 155 4.24 -5.66 -11.32
C GLU A 155 5.39 -4.68 -11.63
N PRO A 156 5.13 -3.56 -12.34
CA PRO A 156 6.18 -2.63 -12.75
C PRO A 156 6.80 -1.87 -11.57
N THR A 157 6.09 -1.73 -10.44
CA THR A 157 6.50 -0.94 -9.27
C THR A 157 7.47 -1.68 -8.35
N ASN A 158 7.56 -3.01 -8.45
CA ASN A 158 8.36 -3.79 -7.52
C ASN A 158 9.86 -3.44 -7.62
N HIS A 159 10.56 -3.37 -6.49
CA HIS A 159 11.99 -3.01 -6.41
C HIS A 159 12.37 -1.63 -7.01
N LEU A 160 11.39 -0.78 -7.29
CA LEU A 160 11.62 0.61 -7.67
C LEU A 160 11.64 1.50 -6.42
N ASP A 161 12.54 2.48 -6.43
CA ASP A 161 12.49 3.54 -5.45
C ASP A 161 11.38 4.53 -5.77
N LEU A 162 10.95 5.24 -4.74
CA LEU A 162 9.78 6.10 -4.79
C LEU A 162 9.83 7.18 -5.88
N SER A 163 10.99 7.82 -6.10
CA SER A 163 11.14 8.80 -7.17
C SER A 163 10.99 8.21 -8.56
N THR A 164 11.39 6.94 -8.73
CA THR A 164 11.19 6.22 -9.99
C THR A 164 9.73 5.84 -10.17
N ILE A 165 9.03 5.47 -9.09
CA ILE A 165 7.58 5.21 -9.12
C ILE A 165 6.83 6.50 -9.51
N GLU A 166 7.15 7.64 -8.91
CA GLU A 166 6.58 8.95 -9.25
C GLU A 166 6.84 9.32 -10.73
N TRP A 167 8.06 9.08 -11.22
CA TRP A 167 8.41 9.30 -12.62
C TRP A 167 7.59 8.41 -13.57
N LEU A 168 7.50 7.11 -13.27
CA LEU A 168 6.74 6.15 -14.08
C LEU A 168 5.26 6.50 -14.10
N GLU A 169 4.71 6.89 -12.96
CA GLU A 169 3.33 7.35 -12.83
C GLU A 169 3.07 8.56 -13.73
N HIS A 170 3.97 9.53 -13.73
CA HIS A 170 3.88 10.70 -14.58
C HIS A 170 3.97 10.38 -16.09
N GLU A 171 4.87 9.49 -16.49
CA GLU A 171 5.00 9.04 -17.88
C GLU A 171 3.76 8.27 -18.35
N LEU A 172 3.27 7.33 -17.55
CA LEU A 172 2.05 6.56 -17.87
C LEU A 172 0.80 7.42 -17.88
N ALA A 173 0.72 8.46 -17.05
CA ALA A 173 -0.41 9.39 -17.06
C ALA A 173 -0.52 10.16 -18.38
N ARG A 174 0.63 10.46 -19.02
CA ARG A 174 0.74 11.18 -20.31
C ARG A 174 0.72 10.25 -21.53
N TYR A 175 0.86 8.96 -21.32
CA TYR A 175 0.91 7.96 -22.37
C TYR A 175 -0.40 7.94 -23.18
N LYS A 176 -0.28 7.99 -24.51
CA LYS A 176 -1.43 8.08 -25.44
C LYS A 176 -1.98 6.71 -25.83
N GLY A 177 -1.17 5.65 -25.73
CA GLY A 177 -1.58 4.28 -25.98
C GLY A 177 -2.53 3.76 -24.89
N GLY A 178 -3.13 2.60 -25.13
CA GLY A 178 -3.86 1.88 -24.08
C GLY A 178 -2.88 1.09 -23.21
N PHE A 179 -3.12 0.98 -21.91
CA PHE A 179 -2.32 0.09 -21.06
C PHE A 179 -3.18 -0.76 -20.13
N LEU A 180 -2.63 -1.91 -19.75
CA LEU A 180 -3.14 -2.75 -18.67
C LEU A 180 -2.01 -2.99 -17.66
N ILE A 181 -2.26 -2.63 -16.41
CA ILE A 181 -1.30 -2.75 -15.30
C ILE A 181 -1.80 -3.77 -14.28
N VAL A 182 -0.93 -4.68 -13.89
CA VAL A 182 -1.04 -5.45 -12.64
C VAL A 182 -0.02 -4.86 -11.66
N SER A 183 -0.46 -4.46 -10.48
CA SER A 183 0.42 -3.97 -9.42
C SER A 183 -0.22 -4.24 -8.06
N HIS A 184 0.61 -4.49 -7.06
CA HIS A 184 0.19 -4.45 -5.66
C HIS A 184 0.16 -3.03 -5.06
N ASP A 185 0.76 -2.03 -5.73
CA ASP A 185 0.75 -0.64 -5.29
C ASP A 185 -0.61 0.01 -5.57
N ARG A 186 -1.42 0.10 -4.53
CA ARG A 186 -2.77 0.67 -4.54
C ARG A 186 -2.79 2.15 -4.91
N ALA A 187 -1.80 2.92 -4.47
CA ALA A 187 -1.71 4.35 -4.77
C ALA A 187 -1.43 4.55 -6.27
N PHE A 188 -0.49 3.77 -6.81
CA PHE A 188 -0.18 3.74 -8.23
C PHE A 188 -1.40 3.36 -9.08
N LEU A 189 -2.11 2.30 -8.71
CA LEU A 189 -3.35 1.90 -9.40
C LEU A 189 -4.45 2.97 -9.29
N ARG A 190 -4.64 3.57 -8.11
CA ARG A 190 -5.66 4.59 -7.87
C ARG A 190 -5.46 5.82 -8.73
N ASN A 191 -4.21 6.25 -8.90
CA ASN A 191 -3.91 7.49 -9.62
C ASN A 191 -3.92 7.30 -11.14
N LEU A 192 -3.63 6.09 -11.65
CA LEU A 192 -3.51 5.83 -13.08
C LEU A 192 -4.74 5.20 -13.72
N SER A 193 -5.44 4.30 -13.01
CA SER A 193 -6.48 3.47 -13.64
C SER A 193 -7.84 4.15 -13.69
N GLU A 194 -8.52 3.98 -14.81
CA GLU A 194 -9.90 4.44 -15.06
C GLU A 194 -10.88 3.26 -15.19
N ILE A 195 -10.36 2.05 -15.47
CA ILE A 195 -11.13 0.82 -15.63
C ILE A 195 -10.47 -0.28 -14.81
N THR A 196 -11.26 -1.02 -14.03
CA THR A 196 -10.77 -2.16 -13.25
C THR A 196 -11.31 -3.47 -13.79
N TYR A 197 -10.42 -4.41 -14.12
CA TYR A 197 -10.76 -5.83 -14.24
C TYR A 197 -10.37 -6.55 -12.97
N TRP A 198 -11.24 -7.42 -12.48
CA TRP A 198 -11.01 -8.19 -11.26
C TRP A 198 -11.16 -9.68 -11.54
N ILE A 199 -10.11 -10.44 -11.25
CA ILE A 199 -10.12 -11.90 -11.30
C ILE A 199 -10.43 -12.43 -9.90
N ASP A 200 -11.55 -13.13 -9.77
CA ASP A 200 -11.94 -13.83 -8.56
C ASP A 200 -12.60 -15.17 -8.92
N ARG A 201 -12.11 -16.26 -8.32
CA ARG A 201 -12.66 -17.63 -8.51
C ARG A 201 -12.91 -17.98 -9.97
N GLU A 202 -11.88 -17.88 -10.80
CA GLU A 202 -11.90 -18.19 -12.25
C GLU A 202 -12.76 -17.24 -13.12
N VAL A 203 -13.41 -16.24 -12.51
CA VAL A 203 -14.26 -15.27 -13.23
C VAL A 203 -13.54 -13.93 -13.31
N VAL A 204 -13.52 -13.37 -14.52
CA VAL A 204 -13.02 -12.01 -14.77
C VAL A 204 -14.20 -11.06 -14.86
N ARG A 205 -14.29 -10.12 -13.92
CA ARG A 205 -15.31 -9.08 -13.86
C ARG A 205 -14.74 -7.75 -14.31
N LYS A 206 -15.57 -6.89 -14.88
CA LYS A 206 -15.20 -5.54 -15.31
C LYS A 206 -16.00 -4.50 -14.52
N ASN A 207 -15.31 -3.46 -14.07
CA ASN A 207 -15.89 -2.22 -13.59
C ASN A 207 -15.47 -1.08 -14.51
N ALA A 208 -16.39 -0.17 -14.80
CA ALA A 208 -16.12 1.02 -15.63
C ALA A 208 -15.53 2.19 -14.82
N SER A 209 -15.38 2.03 -13.51
CA SER A 209 -14.60 2.91 -12.65
C SER A 209 -13.19 2.38 -12.45
N GLY A 210 -12.27 3.30 -12.10
CA GLY A 210 -10.90 2.99 -11.73
C GLY A 210 -10.76 2.35 -10.36
N PHE A 211 -9.52 2.09 -9.96
CA PHE A 211 -9.21 1.37 -8.73
C PHE A 211 -9.71 2.07 -7.45
N ALA A 212 -9.90 3.39 -7.46
CA ALA A 212 -10.45 4.13 -6.31
C ALA A 212 -11.78 3.56 -5.80
N ASP A 213 -12.64 3.10 -6.71
CA ASP A 213 -13.97 2.54 -6.39
C ASP A 213 -13.93 1.02 -6.16
N PHE A 214 -12.77 0.38 -6.32
CA PHE A 214 -12.65 -1.07 -6.31
C PHE A 214 -13.15 -1.69 -5.01
N VAL A 215 -12.77 -1.14 -3.84
CA VAL A 215 -13.15 -1.68 -2.52
C VAL A 215 -14.66 -1.65 -2.33
N ALA A 216 -15.31 -0.53 -2.65
CA ALA A 216 -16.76 -0.41 -2.53
C ALA A 216 -17.49 -1.33 -3.52
N TRP A 217 -16.93 -1.50 -4.73
CA TRP A 217 -17.48 -2.41 -5.74
C TRP A 217 -17.32 -3.88 -5.36
N SER A 218 -16.14 -4.30 -4.88
CA SER A 218 -15.89 -5.68 -4.42
C SER A 218 -16.80 -6.05 -3.26
N ASP A 219 -16.94 -5.14 -2.29
CA ASP A 219 -17.88 -5.26 -1.18
C ASP A 219 -19.32 -5.46 -1.63
N LYS A 220 -19.76 -4.68 -2.63
CA LYS A 220 -21.11 -4.80 -3.18
C LYS A 220 -21.29 -6.15 -3.86
N VAL A 221 -20.37 -6.54 -4.74
CA VAL A 221 -20.41 -7.85 -5.42
C VAL A 221 -20.49 -8.97 -4.41
N TRP A 222 -19.67 -8.90 -3.36
CA TRP A 222 -19.66 -9.86 -2.26
C TRP A 222 -20.98 -9.91 -1.48
N ARG A 223 -21.57 -8.76 -1.16
CA ARG A 223 -22.88 -8.68 -0.48
C ARG A 223 -24.00 -9.27 -1.35
N ASP A 224 -24.00 -8.97 -2.64
CA ASP A 224 -24.99 -9.48 -3.59
C ASP A 224 -24.88 -11.02 -3.71
N GLU A 225 -23.67 -11.56 -3.78
CA GLU A 225 -23.42 -13.01 -3.77
C GLU A 225 -23.87 -13.67 -2.46
N ASP A 226 -23.60 -13.06 -1.30
CA ASP A 226 -24.04 -13.60 -0.01
C ASP A 226 -25.57 -13.64 0.10
N LEU A 227 -26.26 -12.64 -0.47
CA LEU A 227 -27.72 -12.63 -0.55
C LEU A 227 -28.25 -13.71 -1.50
N GLU A 228 -27.62 -13.90 -2.65
CA GLU A 228 -27.96 -14.99 -3.59
C GLU A 228 -27.74 -16.36 -2.96
N TYR A 229 -26.62 -16.56 -2.26
CA TYR A 229 -26.32 -17.80 -1.54
C TYR A 229 -27.36 -18.09 -0.45
N LYS A 230 -27.77 -17.07 0.33
CA LYS A 230 -28.85 -17.21 1.31
C LYS A 230 -30.18 -17.58 0.65
N ARG A 231 -30.52 -16.99 -0.51
CA ARG A 231 -31.73 -17.34 -1.28
C ARG A 231 -31.67 -18.78 -1.81
N LEU A 232 -30.51 -19.20 -2.33
CA LEU A 232 -30.27 -20.56 -2.82
C LEU A 232 -30.45 -21.59 -1.69
N ASN A 233 -29.85 -21.36 -0.52
CA ASN A 233 -30.00 -22.23 0.65
C ASN A 233 -31.45 -22.34 1.12
N LYS A 234 -32.19 -21.22 1.18
CA LYS A 234 -33.62 -21.23 1.51
C LYS A 234 -34.43 -22.04 0.49
N LYS A 235 -34.12 -21.92 -0.81
CA LYS A 235 -34.79 -22.69 -1.88
C LYS A 235 -34.50 -24.20 -1.74
N ILE A 236 -33.24 -24.57 -1.51
CA ILE A 236 -32.84 -25.98 -1.28
C ILE A 236 -33.52 -26.55 -0.03
N ALA A 237 -33.58 -25.79 1.07
CA ALA A 237 -34.24 -26.23 2.30
C ALA A 237 -35.74 -26.47 2.09
N LYS A 238 -36.43 -25.54 1.42
CA LYS A 238 -37.86 -25.65 1.10
C LYS A 238 -38.17 -26.87 0.21
N GLU A 239 -37.39 -27.06 -0.86
CA GLU A 239 -37.57 -28.20 -1.78
C GLU A 239 -37.16 -29.54 -1.13
N THR A 240 -36.19 -29.54 -0.22
CA THR A 240 -35.80 -30.74 0.56
C THR A 240 -36.89 -31.13 1.57
N LEU A 241 -37.52 -30.14 2.22
CA LEU A 241 -38.64 -30.35 3.13
C LEU A 241 -39.87 -30.88 2.39
N TRP A 242 -40.20 -30.32 1.22
CA TRP A 242 -41.23 -30.86 0.33
C TRP A 242 -40.97 -32.32 -0.08
N LEU A 243 -39.72 -32.67 -0.43
CA LEU A 243 -39.35 -34.05 -0.76
C LEU A 243 -39.58 -35.01 0.43
N ARG A 244 -39.35 -34.53 1.66
CA ARG A 244 -39.51 -35.30 2.90
C ARG A 244 -40.98 -35.48 3.29
N GLU A 245 -41.82 -34.48 3.04
CA GLU A 245 -43.26 -34.48 3.38
C GLU A 245 -44.15 -35.10 2.28
N GLY A 246 -43.68 -35.15 1.02
CA GLY A 246 -44.49 -35.46 -0.16
C GLY A 246 -44.31 -36.85 -0.80
N LEU A 247 -44.08 -37.91 -0.03
CA LEU A 247 -43.95 -39.30 -0.55
C LEU A 247 -45.26 -40.10 -0.51
N THR A 248 -46.41 -39.44 -0.65
CA THR A 248 -47.70 -40.09 -0.91
C THR A 248 -48.35 -39.49 -2.17
N ALA A 249 -48.51 -40.34 -3.19
CA ALA A 249 -49.14 -40.11 -4.51
C ALA A 249 -48.28 -39.54 -5.68
N ARG A 250 -48.10 -40.39 -6.71
CA ARG A 250 -47.63 -40.15 -8.11
C ARG A 250 -46.15 -39.87 -8.37
N ARG A 251 -45.37 -40.96 -8.43
CA ARG A 251 -43.91 -41.03 -8.71
C ARG A 251 -43.43 -40.54 -10.11
N LYS A 252 -44.31 -40.35 -11.10
CA LYS A 252 -43.89 -39.99 -12.50
C LYS A 252 -43.92 -38.48 -12.82
N ARG A 253 -44.69 -37.65 -12.11
CA ARG A 253 -44.87 -36.21 -12.41
C ARG A 253 -43.87 -35.29 -11.72
N ASN A 254 -43.19 -35.80 -10.70
CA ASN A 254 -42.32 -35.02 -9.79
C ASN A 254 -40.82 -35.12 -10.12
N MET A 255 -40.42 -35.95 -11.09
CA MET A 255 -39.02 -36.16 -11.47
C MET A 255 -38.32 -34.89 -11.97
N GLY A 256 -39.05 -33.98 -12.62
CA GLY A 256 -38.49 -32.68 -13.07
C GLY A 256 -38.05 -31.79 -11.90
N ARG A 257 -38.83 -31.79 -10.81
CA ARG A 257 -38.55 -31.01 -9.60
C ARG A 257 -37.42 -31.62 -8.77
N VAL A 258 -37.30 -32.96 -8.78
CA VAL A 258 -36.16 -33.69 -8.22
C VAL A 258 -34.86 -33.37 -8.99
N ARG A 259 -34.91 -33.32 -10.33
CA ARG A 259 -33.79 -32.86 -11.17
C ARG A 259 -33.45 -31.39 -10.90
N GLU A 260 -34.45 -30.53 -10.70
CA GLU A 260 -34.22 -29.13 -10.30
C GLU A 260 -33.52 -29.06 -8.93
N LEU A 261 -33.97 -29.82 -7.92
CA LEU A 261 -33.29 -29.91 -6.62
C LEU A 261 -31.86 -30.43 -6.72
N GLN A 262 -31.61 -31.44 -7.57
CA GLN A 262 -30.25 -31.93 -7.85
C GLN A 262 -29.39 -30.84 -8.50
N SER A 263 -29.92 -30.10 -9.48
CA SER A 263 -29.22 -28.98 -10.11
C SER A 263 -28.92 -27.83 -9.13
N LEU A 264 -29.82 -27.54 -8.19
CA LEU A 264 -29.62 -26.54 -7.14
C LEU A 264 -28.55 -26.99 -6.14
N ARG A 265 -28.48 -28.28 -5.81
CA ARG A 265 -27.43 -28.87 -4.97
C ARG A 265 -26.07 -28.89 -5.67
N GLN A 266 -26.04 -29.15 -6.97
CA GLN A 266 -24.83 -29.09 -7.77
C GLN A 266 -24.27 -27.66 -7.85
N ARG A 267 -25.13 -26.66 -8.11
CA ARG A 267 -24.77 -25.23 -8.03
C ARG A 267 -24.26 -24.81 -6.65
N LYS A 268 -24.72 -25.45 -5.57
CA LYS A 268 -24.22 -25.22 -4.21
C LYS A 268 -22.84 -25.84 -3.99
N MET A 269 -22.54 -27.00 -4.57
CA MET A 269 -21.23 -27.64 -4.49
C MET A 269 -20.15 -26.88 -5.27
N GLU A 270 -20.54 -26.16 -6.32
CA GLU A 270 -19.66 -25.28 -7.11
C GLU A 270 -19.35 -23.94 -6.40
N TYR A 271 -19.89 -23.70 -5.19
CA TYR A 271 -19.68 -22.47 -4.42
C TYR A 271 -18.41 -22.56 -3.54
N VAL A 272 -17.38 -21.79 -3.87
CA VAL A 272 -16.11 -21.69 -3.12
C VAL A 272 -16.25 -20.68 -1.96
N ALA A 273 -15.96 -21.10 -0.73
CA ALA A 273 -16.09 -20.31 0.50
C ALA A 273 -14.91 -19.35 0.76
N ARG A 274 -15.16 -18.25 1.50
CA ARG A 274 -14.15 -17.24 1.91
C ARG A 274 -13.38 -17.66 3.17
N PRO A 275 -12.08 -17.30 3.30
CA PRO A 275 -11.43 -17.12 4.60
C PRO A 275 -11.83 -15.77 5.23
N GLY A 276 -11.98 -15.74 6.56
CA GLY A 276 -12.60 -14.64 7.31
C GLY A 276 -11.63 -13.55 7.78
N GLN A 277 -12.15 -12.32 7.89
CA GLN A 277 -11.46 -11.11 8.37
C GLN A 277 -11.73 -10.92 9.88
N ILE A 278 -10.72 -10.54 10.67
CA ILE A 278 -10.79 -10.35 12.13
C ILE A 278 -10.63 -8.86 12.44
N GLN A 279 -11.42 -8.29 13.36
CA GLN A 279 -11.25 -6.94 13.91
C GLN A 279 -10.96 -7.02 15.41
N ILE A 280 -9.97 -6.27 15.91
CA ILE A 280 -9.79 -6.01 17.35
C ILE A 280 -9.40 -4.54 17.61
N LEU A 281 -9.96 -4.01 18.70
CA LEU A 281 -9.86 -2.66 19.26
C LEU A 281 -8.55 -2.40 20.04
N ALA A 282 -8.10 -1.14 20.08
CA ALA A 282 -7.07 -0.67 21.03
C ALA A 282 -7.41 0.72 21.62
N LYS A 283 -6.94 0.97 22.85
CA LYS A 283 -7.12 2.21 23.63
C LYS A 283 -5.78 2.63 24.28
N GLU A 284 -5.52 3.94 24.24
CA GLU A 284 -4.57 4.88 24.92
C GLU A 284 -3.85 4.45 26.23
N THR A 285 -2.74 5.01 26.75
CA THR A 285 -1.89 6.25 26.56
C THR A 285 -0.53 6.03 27.31
N ILE A 286 0.52 6.83 27.04
CA ILE A 286 1.93 6.56 27.45
C ILE A 286 2.47 7.50 28.58
N ARG A 287 3.40 7.00 29.43
CA ARG A 287 4.19 7.72 30.49
C ARG A 287 5.72 7.57 30.32
N SER A 288 6.49 8.47 30.96
CA SER A 288 7.93 8.86 30.90
C SER A 288 9.10 7.83 30.91
N GLY A 289 8.86 6.52 30.76
CA GLY A 289 9.93 5.50 30.57
C GLY A 289 10.31 5.25 29.10
N GLN A 290 10.23 6.28 28.25
CA GLN A 290 9.93 6.13 26.83
C GLN A 290 11.15 6.13 25.89
N LEU A 291 12.39 6.40 26.34
CA LEU A 291 13.49 6.55 25.38
C LEU A 291 13.99 5.20 24.84
N VAL A 292 13.92 4.99 23.51
CA VAL A 292 14.41 3.78 22.84
C VAL A 292 15.73 4.04 22.13
N ILE A 293 15.81 5.06 21.29
CA ILE A 293 17.05 5.48 20.62
C ILE A 293 17.15 7.01 20.63
N GLU A 294 18.35 7.53 20.87
CA GLU A 294 18.69 8.94 20.71
C GLU A 294 19.91 9.05 19.78
N MET A 295 19.75 9.82 18.71
CA MET A 295 20.78 10.16 17.74
C MET A 295 21.05 11.66 17.84
N ARG A 296 22.30 12.06 18.08
CA ARG A 296 22.67 13.48 18.12
C ARG A 296 23.84 13.77 17.19
N LYS A 297 23.59 14.70 16.26
CA LYS A 297 24.56 15.29 15.32
C LYS A 297 25.38 14.23 14.58
N ILE A 298 24.71 13.21 14.08
CA ILE A 298 25.35 12.09 13.41
C ILE A 298 25.74 12.47 12.00
N SER A 299 27.00 12.22 11.67
CA SER A 299 27.50 12.26 10.29
C SER A 299 28.16 10.93 9.92
N LYS A 300 27.95 10.48 8.68
CA LYS A 300 28.55 9.27 8.12
C LYS A 300 28.86 9.44 6.63
N SER A 301 30.06 9.03 6.25
CA SER A 301 30.58 9.06 4.88
C SER A 301 31.17 7.70 4.49
N PHE A 302 31.17 7.39 3.20
CA PHE A 302 31.91 6.26 2.62
C PHE A 302 32.71 6.69 1.42
N ILE A 303 33.73 5.92 1.09
CA ILE A 303 34.45 6.06 -0.17
C ILE A 303 33.80 5.11 -1.18
N ASP A 304 33.31 5.68 -2.28
CA ASP A 304 32.80 4.97 -3.46
C ASP A 304 33.91 4.12 -4.14
N LEU A 305 33.51 3.12 -4.92
CA LEU A 305 34.37 2.35 -5.83
C LEU A 305 35.27 3.23 -6.73
N GLU A 306 34.83 4.45 -7.06
CA GLU A 306 35.60 5.44 -7.82
C GLU A 306 36.53 6.33 -6.97
N GLY A 307 36.56 6.12 -5.64
CA GLY A 307 37.43 6.86 -4.71
C GLY A 307 36.86 8.18 -4.20
N TYR A 308 35.61 8.53 -4.56
CA TYR A 308 34.95 9.74 -4.08
C TYR A 308 34.30 9.54 -2.72
N GLU A 309 34.35 10.57 -1.87
CA GLU A 309 33.64 10.57 -0.60
C GLU A 309 32.14 10.83 -0.83
N VAL A 310 31.31 9.84 -0.51
CA VAL A 310 29.85 9.90 -0.56
C VAL A 310 29.32 10.10 0.85
N GLN A 311 28.79 11.29 1.11
CA GLN A 311 28.16 11.63 2.38
C GLN A 311 26.74 11.02 2.45
N ILE A 312 26.54 10.12 3.41
CA ILE A 312 25.26 9.42 3.61
C ILE A 312 24.36 10.22 4.56
N VAL A 313 24.93 10.71 5.66
CA VAL A 313 24.22 11.54 6.64
C VAL A 313 25.13 12.68 7.07
N ASP A 314 24.58 13.88 7.22
CA ASP A 314 25.24 15.03 7.81
C ASP A 314 24.43 15.64 8.94
N ASN A 315 25.04 15.76 10.13
CA ASN A 315 24.52 16.46 11.29
C ASN A 315 23.05 16.13 11.65
N PHE A 316 22.65 14.87 11.49
CA PHE A 316 21.29 14.43 11.75
C PHE A 316 21.06 14.14 13.23
N SER A 317 19.91 14.56 13.76
CA SER A 317 19.50 14.28 15.13
C SER A 317 18.04 13.86 15.17
N THR A 318 17.74 12.83 15.94
CA THR A 318 16.36 12.35 16.17
C THR A 318 16.30 11.63 17.51
N ILE A 319 15.11 11.58 18.10
CA ILE A 319 14.82 10.84 19.33
C ILE A 319 13.66 9.92 18.99
N ILE A 320 13.88 8.61 19.12
CA ILE A 320 12.86 7.58 18.93
C ILE A 320 12.39 7.10 20.29
N ALA A 321 11.11 7.31 20.56
CA ALA A 321 10.44 6.91 21.78
C ALA A 321 9.73 5.55 21.67
N ARG A 322 9.31 5.04 22.83
CA ARG A 322 8.64 3.74 22.96
C ARG A 322 7.24 3.82 22.36
N GLY A 323 6.93 2.89 21.46
CA GLY A 323 5.66 2.87 20.74
C GLY A 323 5.64 3.75 19.48
N GLU A 324 6.73 4.48 19.20
CA GLU A 324 6.85 5.20 17.94
C GLU A 324 7.09 4.23 16.78
N ARG A 325 6.49 4.56 15.64
CA ARG A 325 6.58 3.80 14.40
C ARG A 325 7.19 4.72 13.38
N VAL A 326 8.45 4.49 13.03
CA VAL A 326 9.25 5.40 12.21
C VAL A 326 9.46 4.80 10.82
N GLY A 327 9.06 5.52 9.78
CA GLY A 327 9.27 5.16 8.39
C GLY A 327 10.59 5.71 7.88
N LEU A 328 11.39 4.91 7.19
CA LEU A 328 12.62 5.34 6.52
C LEU A 328 12.41 5.32 5.01
N ILE A 329 12.46 6.50 4.38
CA ILE A 329 12.31 6.65 2.93
C ILE A 329 13.56 7.30 2.32
N GLY A 330 13.82 6.99 1.05
CA GLY A 330 14.99 7.49 0.33
C GLY A 330 15.24 6.70 -0.94
N LYS A 331 16.05 7.28 -1.84
CA LYS A 331 16.44 6.62 -3.09
C LYS A 331 17.23 5.34 -2.81
N ASN A 332 17.21 4.41 -3.76
CA ASN A 332 18.08 3.24 -3.66
C ASN A 332 19.55 3.67 -3.65
N GLY A 333 20.34 3.13 -2.72
CA GLY A 333 21.72 3.55 -2.51
C GLY A 333 21.89 4.84 -1.69
N SER A 334 20.81 5.44 -1.16
CA SER A 334 20.92 6.64 -0.30
C SER A 334 21.47 6.36 1.10
N GLY A 335 21.69 5.09 1.45
CA GLY A 335 22.20 4.67 2.76
C GLY A 335 21.13 4.36 3.82
N LYS A 336 19.88 4.05 3.42
CA LYS A 336 18.80 3.56 4.33
C LYS A 336 19.30 2.41 5.22
N THR A 337 19.87 1.38 4.62
CA THR A 337 20.44 0.23 5.33
C THR A 337 21.61 0.63 6.25
N THR A 338 22.41 1.63 5.87
CA THR A 338 23.47 2.17 6.73
C THR A 338 22.90 2.83 7.99
N ILE A 339 21.85 3.66 7.85
CA ILE A 339 21.16 4.26 8.99
C ILE A 339 20.59 3.16 9.91
N VAL A 340 19.97 2.14 9.33
CA VAL A 340 19.48 0.97 10.06
C VAL A 340 20.61 0.24 10.80
N ARG A 341 21.77 0.01 10.18
CA ARG A 341 22.93 -0.60 10.83
C ARG A 341 23.49 0.25 11.98
N MET A 342 23.52 1.57 11.82
CA MET A 342 23.90 2.50 12.89
C MET A 342 22.93 2.43 14.07
N LEU A 343 21.61 2.41 13.79
CA LEU A 343 20.56 2.25 14.80
C LEU A 343 20.72 0.93 15.58
N MET A 344 21.02 -0.17 14.89
CA MET A 344 21.28 -1.48 15.49
C MET A 344 22.64 -1.58 16.20
N GLY A 345 23.60 -0.73 15.84
CA GLY A 345 24.95 -0.71 16.43
C GLY A 345 25.94 -1.65 15.80
N GLN A 346 25.63 -2.08 14.59
CA GLN A 346 26.53 -2.83 13.73
C GLN A 346 27.51 -1.89 13.03
N GLU A 347 27.23 -0.58 13.06
CA GLU A 347 28.03 0.45 12.40
C GLU A 347 28.13 1.70 13.28
N SER A 348 29.31 2.30 13.35
CA SER A 348 29.56 3.52 14.11
C SER A 348 29.49 4.77 13.22
N PRO A 349 28.92 5.88 13.74
CA PRO A 349 28.98 7.16 13.05
C PRO A 349 30.42 7.69 13.04
N ASP A 350 30.76 8.53 12.05
CA ASP A 350 32.07 9.18 11.99
C ASP A 350 32.14 10.38 12.95
N SER A 351 30.99 11.02 13.18
CA SER A 351 30.80 12.12 14.13
C SER A 351 29.42 12.01 14.81
N GLY A 352 29.28 12.57 16.00
CA GLY A 352 28.07 12.51 16.81
C GLY A 352 28.02 11.29 17.73
N TYR A 353 26.86 11.04 18.34
CA TYR A 353 26.67 9.86 19.18
C TYR A 353 25.29 9.25 19.04
N ILE A 354 25.23 7.93 19.27
CA ILE A 354 24.01 7.13 19.35
C ILE A 354 23.90 6.59 20.76
N LYS A 355 22.82 6.93 21.46
CA LYS A 355 22.49 6.40 22.78
C LYS A 355 21.26 5.50 22.66
N ARG A 356 21.35 4.28 23.19
CA ARG A 356 20.22 3.35 23.24
C ARG A 356 19.63 3.31 24.65
N GLY A 357 18.32 3.08 24.71
CA GLY A 357 17.62 2.79 25.95
C GLY A 357 18.10 1.49 26.60
N VAL A 358 17.80 1.32 27.89
CA VAL A 358 18.15 0.11 28.64
C VAL A 358 17.14 -1.01 28.29
N ASN A 359 17.61 -2.25 28.14
CA ASN A 359 16.79 -3.43 27.82
C ASN A 359 16.07 -3.38 26.46
N VAL A 360 16.62 -2.71 25.45
CA VAL A 360 16.10 -2.77 24.08
C VAL A 360 16.49 -4.12 23.45
N LYS A 361 15.49 -4.96 23.15
CA LYS A 361 15.61 -6.23 22.43
C LYS A 361 15.18 -6.00 20.97
N ILE A 362 16.18 -5.87 20.11
CA ILE A 362 16.01 -5.60 18.68
C ILE A 362 15.78 -6.91 17.94
N ILE A 363 14.74 -6.96 17.11
CA ILE A 363 14.59 -7.96 16.05
C ILE A 363 14.71 -7.26 14.69
N TYR A 364 15.48 -7.87 13.79
CA TYR A 364 15.74 -7.33 12.46
C TYR A 364 15.24 -8.30 11.41
N TYR A 365 14.26 -7.87 10.62
CA TYR A 365 13.73 -8.59 9.48
C TYR A 365 14.45 -8.15 8.21
N ASP A 366 15.15 -9.08 7.59
CA ASP A 366 15.77 -8.92 6.27
C ASP A 366 15.44 -10.15 5.42
N GLN A 367 14.77 -9.90 4.31
CA GLN A 367 14.29 -10.88 3.36
C GLN A 367 15.37 -11.87 2.88
N LYS A 368 16.66 -11.49 2.96
CA LYS A 368 17.79 -12.33 2.54
C LYS A 368 18.34 -13.25 3.63
N ARG A 369 17.95 -13.06 4.90
CA ARG A 369 18.65 -13.67 6.05
C ARG A 369 17.82 -14.65 6.86
N GLU A 370 16.50 -14.56 6.84
CA GLU A 370 15.66 -15.51 7.58
C GLU A 370 15.20 -16.66 6.69
N THR A 371 15.76 -17.84 6.91
CA THR A 371 15.33 -19.08 6.27
C THR A 371 14.44 -19.89 7.20
N LEU A 372 13.32 -20.35 6.65
CA LEU A 372 12.50 -21.38 7.27
C LEU A 372 13.08 -22.76 6.94
N ASP A 373 13.16 -23.61 7.96
CA ASP A 373 13.47 -25.03 7.75
C ASP A 373 12.35 -25.68 6.94
N GLN A 374 12.70 -26.20 5.77
CA GLN A 374 11.76 -26.73 4.78
C GLN A 374 11.11 -28.05 5.21
N ASP A 375 11.75 -28.76 6.15
CA ASP A 375 11.30 -30.05 6.65
C ASP A 375 10.43 -29.92 7.90
N PHE A 376 10.39 -28.72 8.50
CA PHE A 376 9.54 -28.46 9.66
C PHE A 376 8.09 -28.27 9.21
N THR A 377 7.16 -28.58 10.11
CA THR A 377 5.75 -28.21 9.94
C THR A 377 5.52 -26.78 10.38
N VAL A 378 4.46 -26.13 9.89
CA VAL A 378 4.04 -24.78 10.32
C VAL A 378 4.03 -24.67 11.85
N TRP A 379 3.46 -25.68 12.53
CA TRP A 379 3.45 -25.76 14.00
C TRP A 379 4.85 -25.82 14.61
N LYS A 380 5.69 -26.72 14.11
CA LYS A 380 7.05 -26.95 14.64
C LYS A 380 7.95 -25.74 14.41
N THR A 381 7.69 -24.93 13.38
CA THR A 381 8.39 -23.67 13.14
C THR A 381 8.22 -22.67 14.28
N LEU A 382 7.05 -22.64 14.93
CA LEU A 382 6.78 -21.78 16.08
C LEU A 382 7.23 -22.41 17.40
N CYS A 383 7.04 -23.72 17.55
CA CYS A 383 7.38 -24.48 18.76
C CYS A 383 8.42 -25.57 18.43
N PRO A 384 9.70 -25.21 18.19
CA PRO A 384 10.73 -26.19 17.79
C PRO A 384 11.00 -27.24 18.88
N ASN A 385 10.81 -26.87 20.15
CA ASN A 385 10.98 -27.75 21.30
C ASN A 385 9.69 -28.50 21.71
N GLY A 386 8.65 -28.42 20.88
CA GLY A 386 7.31 -28.93 21.20
C GLY A 386 6.50 -27.99 22.09
N GLY A 387 5.19 -28.28 22.21
CA GLY A 387 4.22 -27.47 22.94
C GLY A 387 3.06 -27.01 22.06
N ASP A 388 2.03 -26.48 22.72
CA ASP A 388 0.79 -25.98 22.13
C ASP A 388 0.51 -24.50 22.43
N THR A 389 1.47 -23.83 23.07
CA THR A 389 1.38 -22.41 23.44
C THR A 389 2.62 -21.62 23.03
N VAL A 390 2.41 -20.37 22.63
CA VAL A 390 3.42 -19.35 22.35
C VAL A 390 3.29 -18.18 23.32
N GLN A 391 4.41 -17.57 23.69
CA GLN A 391 4.46 -16.40 24.58
C GLN A 391 4.57 -15.13 23.73
N ILE A 392 3.55 -14.27 23.79
CA ILE A 392 3.49 -13.03 23.00
C ILE A 392 3.19 -11.88 23.93
N GLY A 393 4.09 -10.90 24.02
CA GLY A 393 3.92 -9.74 24.90
C GLY A 393 3.73 -10.11 26.38
N GLY A 394 4.34 -11.22 26.83
CA GLY A 394 4.20 -11.74 28.20
C GLY A 394 2.90 -12.49 28.49
N LYS A 395 2.07 -12.76 27.46
CA LYS A 395 0.84 -13.57 27.57
C LYS A 395 1.01 -14.89 26.83
N SER A 396 0.59 -15.98 27.45
CA SER A 396 0.52 -17.28 26.81
C SER A 396 -0.72 -17.38 25.92
N ARG A 397 -0.55 -17.76 24.65
CA ARG A 397 -1.64 -18.01 23.70
C ARG A 397 -1.46 -19.38 23.06
N SER A 398 -2.56 -20.06 22.73
CA SER A 398 -2.47 -21.33 21.97
C SER A 398 -1.94 -21.08 20.57
N VAL A 399 -1.07 -21.97 20.09
CA VAL A 399 -0.52 -21.97 18.72
C VAL A 399 -1.63 -21.97 17.68
N THR A 400 -2.71 -22.71 17.90
CA THR A 400 -3.88 -22.72 16.99
C THR A 400 -4.50 -21.35 16.82
N SER A 401 -4.78 -20.65 17.92
CA SER A 401 -5.35 -19.30 17.87
C SER A 401 -4.39 -18.32 17.21
N TYR A 402 -3.10 -18.42 17.49
CA TYR A 402 -2.11 -17.52 16.93
C TYR A 402 -1.93 -17.73 15.42
N LEU A 403 -1.82 -18.98 14.96
CA LEU A 403 -1.73 -19.29 13.53
C LEU A 403 -3.00 -18.89 12.75
N ARG A 404 -4.17 -18.94 13.39
CA ARG A 404 -5.41 -18.41 12.79
C ARG A 404 -5.37 -16.90 12.59
N ASP A 405 -4.74 -16.14 13.49
CA ASP A 405 -4.55 -14.69 13.32
C ASP A 405 -3.69 -14.39 12.06
N PHE A 406 -2.81 -15.32 11.67
CA PHE A 406 -2.02 -15.29 10.43
C PHE A 406 -2.67 -16.04 9.25
N LEU A 407 -3.98 -16.32 9.32
CA LEU A 407 -4.80 -16.95 8.28
C LEU A 407 -4.39 -18.39 7.90
N PHE A 408 -3.77 -19.15 8.81
CA PHE A 408 -3.54 -20.58 8.60
C PHE A 408 -4.75 -21.42 9.04
N GLY A 409 -5.25 -22.25 8.13
CA GLY A 409 -6.29 -23.25 8.44
C GLY A 409 -5.75 -24.43 9.25
N GLU A 410 -6.63 -25.15 9.96
CA GLU A 410 -6.22 -26.29 10.81
C GLU A 410 -5.47 -27.37 10.02
N ASP A 411 -5.92 -27.67 8.81
CA ASP A 411 -5.28 -28.65 7.92
C ASP A 411 -3.87 -28.21 7.50
N GLN A 412 -3.60 -26.89 7.45
CA GLN A 412 -2.30 -26.35 7.05
C GLN A 412 -1.28 -26.34 8.19
N MET A 413 -1.72 -26.34 9.46
CA MET A 413 -0.82 -26.21 10.61
C MET A 413 0.17 -27.39 10.73
N ASN A 414 -0.19 -28.55 10.19
CA ASN A 414 0.64 -29.76 10.21
C ASN A 414 1.37 -30.00 8.88
N ASN A 415 1.17 -29.15 7.88
CA ASN A 415 1.86 -29.28 6.60
C ASN A 415 3.33 -28.87 6.71
N PRO A 416 4.23 -29.51 5.96
CA PRO A 416 5.63 -29.13 5.93
C PRO A 416 5.82 -27.80 5.17
N VAL A 417 6.80 -26.99 5.57
CA VAL A 417 7.03 -25.64 5.02
C VAL A 417 7.26 -25.66 3.50
N HIS A 418 7.92 -26.69 2.96
CA HIS A 418 8.14 -26.77 1.52
C HIS A 418 6.84 -26.87 0.70
N SER A 419 5.74 -27.32 1.29
CA SER A 419 4.43 -27.41 0.61
C SER A 419 3.69 -26.07 0.52
N LEU A 420 4.10 -25.07 1.30
CA LEU A 420 3.47 -23.76 1.34
C LEU A 420 3.83 -22.91 0.11
N SER A 421 2.88 -22.09 -0.33
CA SER A 421 3.12 -21.04 -1.33
C SER A 421 4.05 -19.94 -0.80
N GLY A 422 4.61 -19.12 -1.69
CA GLY A 422 5.51 -18.02 -1.31
C GLY A 422 4.89 -17.03 -0.30
N GLY A 423 3.64 -16.64 -0.51
CA GLY A 423 2.89 -15.77 0.42
C GLY A 423 2.67 -16.43 1.78
N GLU A 424 2.29 -17.71 1.80
CA GLU A 424 2.13 -18.46 3.05
C GLU A 424 3.43 -18.63 3.81
N ARG A 425 4.56 -18.87 3.13
CA ARG A 425 5.88 -18.91 3.76
C ARG A 425 6.23 -17.57 4.41
N ASN A 426 5.92 -16.45 3.74
CA ASN A 426 6.14 -15.12 4.30
C ASN A 426 5.25 -14.87 5.52
N ARG A 427 3.98 -15.27 5.51
CA ARG A 427 3.11 -15.22 6.70
C ARG A 427 3.68 -16.01 7.86
N LEU A 428 4.18 -17.22 7.60
CA LEU A 428 4.78 -18.06 8.63
C LEU A 428 6.05 -17.43 9.20
N LEU A 429 6.85 -16.80 8.35
CA LEU A 429 8.06 -16.07 8.75
C LEU A 429 7.71 -14.90 9.69
N LEU A 430 6.72 -14.09 9.31
CA LEU A 430 6.19 -13.02 10.14
C LEU A 430 5.65 -13.56 11.48
N ALA A 431 4.85 -14.63 11.44
CA ALA A 431 4.32 -15.28 12.64
C ALA A 431 5.45 -15.75 13.59
N ARG A 432 6.51 -16.34 13.03
CA ARG A 432 7.70 -16.77 13.80
C ARG A 432 8.44 -15.57 14.39
N LEU A 433 8.59 -14.49 13.65
CA LEU A 433 9.28 -13.28 14.09
C LEU A 433 8.57 -12.65 15.29
N PHE A 434 7.26 -12.44 15.19
CA PHE A 434 6.47 -11.84 16.28
C PHE A 434 6.25 -12.77 17.49
N CYS A 435 6.62 -14.04 17.39
CA CYS A 435 6.62 -14.98 18.50
C CYS A 435 7.87 -14.85 19.39
N GLN A 436 8.94 -14.21 18.92
CA GLN A 436 10.18 -14.05 19.69
C GLN A 436 10.03 -12.96 20.76
N GLU A 437 10.90 -12.93 21.77
CA GLU A 437 10.92 -11.83 22.72
C GLU A 437 11.60 -10.59 22.12
N HIS A 438 10.81 -9.55 21.86
CA HIS A 438 11.28 -8.32 21.22
C HIS A 438 10.48 -7.12 21.73
N ASN A 439 11.09 -5.94 21.70
CA ASN A 439 10.40 -4.67 21.99
C ASN A 439 10.76 -3.55 21.01
N PHE A 440 11.67 -3.84 20.06
CA PHE A 440 12.04 -2.98 18.97
C PHE A 440 12.15 -3.80 17.68
N VAL A 441 11.33 -3.48 16.68
CA VAL A 441 11.29 -4.18 15.39
C VAL A 441 11.89 -3.30 14.32
N VAL A 442 12.77 -3.86 13.53
CA VAL A 442 13.28 -3.21 12.32
C VAL A 442 12.90 -4.07 11.13
N LEU A 443 12.12 -3.52 10.21
CA LEU A 443 11.68 -4.17 9.00
C LEU A 443 12.33 -3.50 7.79
N ASP A 444 13.23 -4.19 7.09
CA ASP A 444 13.84 -3.68 5.86
C ASP A 444 13.07 -4.20 4.63
N GLU A 445 12.34 -3.30 3.98
CA GLU A 445 11.49 -3.55 2.80
C GLU A 445 10.50 -4.72 2.96
N PRO A 446 9.68 -4.75 4.04
CA PRO A 446 8.85 -5.90 4.35
C PRO A 446 7.71 -6.10 3.36
N THR A 447 7.32 -5.06 2.62
CA THR A 447 6.22 -5.08 1.64
C THR A 447 6.60 -5.77 0.33
N ASN A 448 7.90 -5.95 0.06
CA ASN A 448 8.34 -6.61 -1.17
C ASN A 448 7.97 -8.10 -1.16
N ASP A 449 7.40 -8.56 -2.27
CA ASP A 449 7.01 -9.95 -2.50
C ASP A 449 5.94 -10.49 -1.52
N LEU A 450 5.26 -9.62 -0.75
CA LEU A 450 4.06 -9.96 0.00
C LEU A 450 2.82 -9.90 -0.89
N ASP A 451 1.90 -10.84 -0.67
CA ASP A 451 0.58 -10.74 -1.26
C ASP A 451 -0.30 -9.74 -0.48
N SER A 452 -1.42 -9.32 -1.09
CA SER A 452 -2.29 -8.32 -0.48
C SER A 452 -2.89 -8.77 0.85
N GLU A 453 -3.14 -10.07 1.03
CA GLU A 453 -3.70 -10.62 2.27
C GLU A 453 -2.66 -10.60 3.39
N THR A 454 -1.41 -10.95 3.09
CA THR A 454 -0.28 -10.92 4.03
C THR A 454 0.11 -9.49 4.38
N LEU A 455 0.06 -8.59 3.41
CA LEU A 455 0.31 -7.17 3.63
C LEU A 455 -0.73 -6.58 4.58
N GLU A 456 -2.01 -6.91 4.42
CA GLU A 456 -3.07 -6.50 5.36
C GLU A 456 -2.85 -7.06 6.76
N VAL A 457 -2.51 -8.35 6.90
CA VAL A 457 -2.16 -8.95 8.20
C VAL A 457 -0.96 -8.26 8.83
N LEU A 458 0.08 -7.96 8.04
CA LEU A 458 1.27 -7.25 8.52
C LEU A 458 0.91 -5.82 8.99
N GLU A 459 0.11 -5.09 8.20
CA GLU A 459 -0.40 -3.77 8.59
C GLU A 459 -1.14 -3.84 9.93
N GLU A 460 -2.04 -4.81 10.10
CA GLU A 460 -2.80 -4.99 11.34
C GLU A 460 -1.92 -5.35 12.54
N VAL A 461 -0.96 -6.27 12.36
CA VAL A 461 -0.03 -6.68 13.42
C VAL A 461 0.84 -5.49 13.84
N LEU A 462 1.36 -4.72 12.89
CA LEU A 462 2.20 -3.55 13.17
C LEU A 462 1.40 -2.37 13.72
N ALA A 463 0.16 -2.17 13.28
CA ALA A 463 -0.71 -1.13 13.79
C ALA A 463 -1.04 -1.34 15.28
N ASN A 464 -1.17 -2.59 15.70
CA ASN A 464 -1.51 -3.00 17.07
C ASN A 464 -0.29 -3.36 17.95
N TYR A 465 0.93 -3.17 17.44
CA TYR A 465 2.15 -3.51 18.19
C TYR A 465 2.52 -2.40 19.19
N ASP A 466 2.58 -2.74 20.48
CA ASP A 466 2.86 -1.81 21.58
C ASP A 466 4.35 -1.38 21.70
N GLY A 467 5.23 -1.99 20.91
CA GLY A 467 6.66 -1.67 20.90
C GLY A 467 7.03 -0.63 19.85
N THR A 468 8.32 -0.35 19.72
CA THR A 468 8.82 0.60 18.72
C THR A 468 9.11 -0.11 17.41
N ILE A 469 8.81 0.52 16.29
CA ILE A 469 9.00 -0.05 14.95
C ILE A 469 9.81 0.93 14.11
N ILE A 470 10.76 0.41 13.34
CA ILE A 470 11.36 1.08 12.19
C ILE A 470 11.00 0.28 10.95
N VAL A 471 10.39 0.94 9.97
CA VAL A 471 10.08 0.33 8.68
C VAL A 471 10.79 1.07 7.57
N VAL A 472 11.63 0.37 6.83
CA VAL A 472 12.09 0.82 5.51
C VAL A 472 11.09 0.27 4.51
N SER A 473 10.39 1.12 3.76
CA SER A 473 9.48 0.65 2.72
C SER A 473 9.34 1.70 1.64
N HIS A 474 9.08 1.24 0.42
CA HIS A 474 8.64 2.07 -0.70
C HIS A 474 7.12 2.14 -0.88
N ASP A 475 6.36 1.38 -0.10
CA ASP A 475 4.90 1.38 -0.16
C ASP A 475 4.31 2.59 0.59
N ARG A 476 3.71 3.48 -0.18
CA ARG A 476 3.15 4.76 0.27
C ARG A 476 1.99 4.56 1.24
N GLU A 477 1.07 3.65 0.93
CA GLU A 477 -0.14 3.45 1.71
C GLU A 477 0.17 2.69 2.99
N PHE A 478 1.07 1.71 2.91
CA PHE A 478 1.59 1.02 4.10
C PHE A 478 2.23 2.01 5.07
N LEU A 479 3.09 2.91 4.58
CA LEU A 479 3.69 3.97 5.40
C LEU A 479 2.61 4.88 6.01
N ASP A 480 1.62 5.33 5.23
CA ASP A 480 0.54 6.18 5.75
C ASP A 480 -0.32 5.51 6.82
N ARG A 481 -0.48 4.19 6.77
CA ARG A 481 -1.29 3.42 7.74
C ARG A 481 -0.53 3.06 9.02
N VAL A 482 0.75 2.72 8.89
CA VAL A 482 1.53 2.14 10.00
C VAL A 482 2.37 3.18 10.74
N VAL A 483 2.93 4.15 10.05
CA VAL A 483 4.00 5.01 10.57
C VAL A 483 3.46 6.30 11.22
N THR A 484 4.07 6.70 12.32
CA THR A 484 3.80 7.95 13.05
C THR A 484 4.73 9.10 12.65
N SER A 485 5.96 8.82 12.23
CA SER A 485 6.89 9.82 11.69
C SER A 485 7.77 9.23 10.58
N THR A 486 8.12 10.03 9.58
CA THR A 486 8.90 9.61 8.42
C THR A 486 10.25 10.32 8.39
N ILE A 487 11.35 9.56 8.45
CA ILE A 487 12.70 10.02 8.20
C ILE A 487 13.00 9.88 6.71
N ALA A 488 13.17 11.01 6.02
CA ALA A 488 13.49 11.07 4.61
C ALA A 488 14.98 11.34 4.38
N ILE A 489 15.62 10.49 3.56
CA ILE A 489 17.00 10.65 3.09
C ILE A 489 16.94 11.23 1.69
N GLU A 490 17.23 12.53 1.57
CA GLU A 490 17.07 13.28 0.32
C GLU A 490 18.34 13.28 -0.56
N GLY A 491 19.44 12.73 -0.03
CA GLY A 491 20.74 12.64 -0.69
C GLY A 491 21.70 13.77 -0.31
N GLY A 492 22.99 13.59 -0.60
CA GLY A 492 24.03 14.57 -0.26
C GLY A 492 24.17 14.82 1.24
N GLY A 493 23.95 13.78 2.08
CA GLY A 493 23.97 13.89 3.54
C GLY A 493 22.69 14.47 4.16
N HIS A 494 21.74 14.98 3.38
CA HIS A 494 20.51 15.57 3.93
C HIS A 494 19.51 14.49 4.38
N VAL A 495 19.33 14.41 5.70
CA VAL A 495 18.34 13.55 6.36
C VAL A 495 17.46 14.42 7.25
N GLN A 496 16.14 14.29 7.11
CA GLN A 496 15.18 15.05 7.89
C GLN A 496 13.99 14.19 8.33
N GLU A 497 13.50 14.43 9.54
CA GLU A 497 12.31 13.79 10.08
C GLU A 497 11.07 14.67 9.88
N TYR A 498 9.97 14.03 9.49
CA TYR A 498 8.67 14.64 9.23
C TYR A 498 7.59 13.95 10.06
N PRO A 499 6.66 14.69 10.69
CA PRO A 499 5.55 14.08 11.41
C PRO A 499 4.54 13.46 10.44
N GLY A 500 4.09 12.24 10.72
CA GLY A 500 3.15 11.48 9.90
C GLY A 500 3.79 10.59 8.84
N GLY A 501 2.93 9.97 8.03
CA GLY A 501 3.31 9.09 6.93
C GLY A 501 3.79 9.81 5.67
N TYR A 502 3.89 9.04 4.59
CA TYR A 502 4.40 9.49 3.30
C TYR A 502 3.59 10.65 2.68
N SER A 503 2.26 10.63 2.76
CA SER A 503 1.41 11.70 2.22
C SER A 503 1.69 13.06 2.88
N THR A 504 2.03 13.06 4.18
CA THR A 504 2.38 14.29 4.91
C THR A 504 3.76 14.79 4.50
N TYR A 505 4.72 13.88 4.32
CA TYR A 505 6.05 14.20 3.80
C TYR A 505 5.99 14.93 2.45
N ILE A 506 5.23 14.43 1.47
CA ILE A 506 5.12 15.10 0.16
C ILE A 506 4.57 16.52 0.30
N LYS A 507 3.49 16.70 1.08
CA LYS A 507 2.87 18.02 1.28
C LYS A 507 3.87 19.02 1.85
N GLN A 508 4.62 18.62 2.87
CA GLN A 508 5.62 19.49 3.50
C GLN A 508 6.82 19.74 2.58
N LYS A 509 7.27 18.74 1.82
CA LYS A 509 8.33 18.90 0.81
C LYS A 509 7.94 19.90 -0.29
N SER A 510 6.70 19.82 -0.77
CA SER A 510 6.18 20.74 -1.79
C SER A 510 6.09 22.19 -1.26
N ASN A 511 5.68 22.36 0.00
CA ASN A 511 5.67 23.67 0.65
C ASN A 511 7.07 24.21 0.91
N ASN A 512 8.05 23.38 1.30
CA ASN A 512 9.44 23.80 1.46
C ASN A 512 10.09 24.20 0.13
N PHE A 513 9.74 23.55 -0.98
CA PHE A 513 10.15 23.99 -2.32
C PHE A 513 9.55 25.35 -2.68
N THR A 514 8.28 25.57 -2.32
CA THR A 514 7.57 26.83 -2.55
C THR A 514 8.15 27.96 -1.70
N GLU A 515 8.45 27.69 -0.42
CA GLU A 515 9.13 28.63 0.48
C GLU A 515 10.58 28.90 0.08
N GLN A 516 11.33 27.92 -0.44
CA GLN A 516 12.68 28.15 -0.95
C GLN A 516 12.67 28.95 -2.25
N PHE A 517 11.67 28.73 -3.12
CA PHE A 517 11.47 29.57 -4.31
C PHE A 517 11.02 30.98 -3.94
N GLU A 518 10.15 31.15 -2.95
CA GLU A 518 9.76 32.46 -2.43
C GLU A 518 10.93 33.14 -1.71
N LYS A 519 11.70 32.44 -0.87
CA LYS A 519 12.91 32.99 -0.22
C LYS A 519 14.01 33.30 -1.24
N ARG A 520 14.16 32.55 -2.33
CA ARG A 520 15.09 32.86 -3.44
C ARG A 520 14.57 34.00 -4.32
N ALA A 521 13.27 34.09 -4.58
CA ALA A 521 12.65 35.19 -5.32
C ALA A 521 12.63 36.50 -4.51
N VAL A 522 12.53 36.40 -3.19
CA VAL A 522 12.70 37.52 -2.24
C VAL A 522 14.17 37.94 -2.19
N LYS A 523 15.14 37.00 -2.12
CA LYS A 523 16.57 37.33 -2.21
C LYS A 523 16.98 37.98 -3.56
N TYR A 524 16.30 37.62 -4.65
CA TYR A 524 16.53 38.21 -5.97
C TYR A 524 15.81 39.57 -6.16
N LYS A 525 14.75 39.85 -5.37
CA LYS A 525 14.08 41.16 -5.32
C LYS A 525 14.69 42.12 -4.27
N GLU A 526 15.30 41.60 -3.20
CA GLU A 526 15.95 42.39 -2.14
C GLU A 526 17.28 43.01 -2.57
N SER A 527 17.90 42.54 -3.66
CA SER A 527 19.12 43.16 -4.22
C SER A 527 18.84 44.42 -5.05
N ARG A 528 17.57 44.81 -5.27
CA ARG A 528 17.22 45.97 -6.11
C ARG A 528 16.42 47.09 -5.44
N ASN A 529 16.12 47.01 -4.14
CA ASN A 529 15.51 48.13 -3.41
C ASN A 529 16.15 48.33 -2.04
N LYS A 530 17.34 48.94 -2.03
CA LYS A 530 17.83 49.68 -0.86
C LYS A 530 17.18 51.07 -0.87
N ASN A 531 16.06 51.19 -0.17
CA ASN A 531 15.68 52.32 0.68
C ASN A 531 14.18 52.23 0.96
N THR A 532 13.81 51.85 2.19
CA THR A 532 12.96 52.66 3.09
C THR A 532 12.58 51.86 4.34
N GLY A 533 12.78 52.51 5.50
CA GLY A 533 11.84 52.49 6.62
C GLY A 533 11.56 51.16 7.31
N ASN A 534 12.34 50.87 8.34
CA ASN A 534 12.03 49.89 9.36
C ASN A 534 10.75 50.29 10.12
N THR A 535 9.62 49.62 9.90
CA THR A 535 8.44 49.73 10.78
C THR A 535 8.10 48.37 11.36
N LYS A 536 8.35 48.22 12.66
CA LYS A 536 7.90 47.07 13.47
C LYS A 536 6.39 46.89 13.31
N LYS A 537 5.97 45.77 12.74
CA LYS A 537 4.56 45.34 12.73
C LYS A 537 4.14 45.05 14.18
N LYS A 538 3.16 45.78 14.68
CA LYS A 538 2.36 45.39 15.86
C LYS A 538 1.15 44.58 15.37
N LEU A 539 0.64 43.66 16.18
CA LEU A 539 -0.67 43.02 15.98
C LEU A 539 -1.73 44.07 15.62
N ALA A 540 -2.58 43.77 14.63
CA ALA A 540 -3.65 44.69 14.27
C ALA A 540 -4.63 44.80 15.45
N TYR A 541 -5.17 46.00 15.71
CA TYR A 541 -6.08 46.28 16.83
C TYR A 541 -7.27 45.30 16.94
N LYS A 542 -7.70 44.72 15.80
CA LYS A 542 -8.75 43.71 15.76
C LYS A 542 -8.33 42.34 16.31
N GLU A 543 -7.10 41.91 16.05
CA GLU A 543 -6.56 40.61 16.49
C GLU A 543 -6.21 40.61 17.98
N GLN A 544 -5.73 41.75 18.48
CA GLN A 544 -5.49 41.96 19.90
C GLN A 544 -6.81 41.86 20.71
N ARG A 545 -7.87 42.51 20.21
CA ARG A 545 -9.21 42.46 20.83
C ARG A 545 -9.83 41.06 20.78
N GLU A 546 -9.60 40.32 19.69
CA GLU A 546 -10.05 38.93 19.55
C GLU A 546 -9.36 38.03 20.57
N LEU A 547 -8.03 38.13 20.72
CA LEU A 547 -7.25 37.38 21.71
C LEU A 547 -7.68 37.67 23.16
N ASP A 548 -8.05 38.91 23.46
CA ASP A 548 -8.51 39.29 24.80
C ASP A 548 -9.93 38.76 25.11
N GLN A 549 -10.75 38.45 24.09
CA GLN A 549 -12.15 37.98 24.25
C GLN A 549 -12.30 36.45 24.19
N LEU A 550 -11.37 35.74 23.54
CA LEU A 550 -11.43 34.29 23.38
C LEU A 550 -11.46 33.50 24.71
N PRO A 551 -10.77 33.90 25.79
CA PRO A 551 -10.88 33.22 27.09
C PRO A 551 -12.31 33.20 27.64
N ASP A 552 -13.02 34.34 27.61
CA ASP A 552 -14.41 34.43 28.08
C ASP A 552 -15.35 33.55 27.23
N VAL A 553 -15.06 33.42 25.93
CA VAL A 553 -15.83 32.56 25.01
C VAL A 553 -15.58 31.08 25.30
N ILE A 554 -14.33 30.70 25.57
CA ILE A 554 -13.94 29.34 25.95
C ILE A 554 -14.63 28.94 27.25
N ASP A 555 -14.54 29.78 28.29
CA ASP A 555 -15.18 29.53 29.60
C ASP A 555 -16.71 29.34 29.47
N ALA A 556 -17.37 30.16 28.62
CA ALA A 556 -18.80 30.03 28.37
C ALA A 556 -19.16 28.72 27.64
N LEU A 557 -18.34 28.31 26.65
CA LEU A 557 -18.55 27.07 25.90
C LEU A 557 -18.32 25.83 26.78
N GLU A 558 -17.30 25.85 27.64
CA GLU A 558 -17.03 24.78 28.61
C GLU A 558 -18.21 24.61 29.59
N PHE A 559 -18.76 25.72 30.11
CA PHE A 559 -19.92 25.69 30.97
C PHE A 559 -21.16 25.12 30.27
N GLU A 560 -21.43 25.53 29.03
CA GLU A 560 -22.54 25.00 28.23
C GLU A 560 -22.39 23.49 27.98
N ILE A 561 -21.18 23.02 27.65
CA ILE A 561 -20.84 21.60 27.46
C ILE A 561 -21.06 20.82 28.75
N GLU A 562 -20.63 21.35 29.90
CA GLU A 562 -20.84 20.71 31.20
C GLU A 562 -22.34 20.59 31.54
N THR A 563 -23.14 21.61 31.22
CA THR A 563 -24.59 21.55 31.46
C THR A 563 -25.29 20.54 30.54
N LEU A 564 -24.87 20.42 29.28
CA LEU A 564 -25.43 19.48 28.31
C LEU A 564 -25.03 18.03 28.62
N THR A 565 -23.78 17.80 29.03
CA THR A 565 -23.31 16.49 29.49
C THR A 565 -24.03 16.04 30.77
N LYS A 566 -24.25 16.93 31.74
CA LYS A 566 -25.08 16.63 32.93
C LYS A 566 -26.54 16.31 32.59
N LYS A 567 -27.10 16.91 31.54
CA LYS A 567 -28.45 16.55 31.06
C LYS A 567 -28.46 15.17 30.39
N LEU A 568 -27.46 14.86 29.58
CA LEU A 568 -27.35 13.58 28.87
C LEU A 568 -26.95 12.41 29.77
N SER A 569 -26.44 12.67 30.97
CA SER A 569 -26.09 11.63 31.95
C SER A 569 -27.30 11.09 32.72
N ASP A 570 -28.50 11.67 32.59
CA ASP A 570 -29.74 11.11 33.13
C ASP A 570 -30.13 9.82 32.35
N PRO A 571 -30.06 8.62 32.97
CA PRO A 571 -30.36 7.36 32.30
C PRO A 571 -31.82 7.23 31.83
N GLY A 572 -32.73 8.04 32.37
CA GLY A 572 -34.14 8.04 32.02
C GLY A 572 -34.53 9.01 30.91
N LEU A 573 -33.65 9.93 30.51
CA LEU A 573 -34.00 11.03 29.60
C LEU A 573 -34.34 10.53 28.19
N PHE A 574 -33.61 9.54 27.67
CA PHE A 574 -33.86 8.95 26.35
C PHE A 574 -35.24 8.25 26.27
N ILE A 575 -35.65 7.61 27.36
CA ILE A 575 -36.93 6.87 27.44
C ILE A 575 -38.11 7.83 27.64
N ARG A 576 -37.91 8.91 28.40
CA ARG A 576 -38.95 9.90 28.71
C ARG A 576 -39.19 10.91 27.59
N ASP A 577 -38.13 11.38 26.94
CA ASP A 577 -38.20 12.38 25.87
C ASP A 577 -37.05 12.24 24.88
N GLN A 578 -37.25 11.38 23.87
CA GLN A 578 -36.29 11.12 22.81
C GLN A 578 -35.92 12.39 22.02
N LYS A 579 -36.86 13.32 21.80
CA LYS A 579 -36.60 14.56 21.04
C LYS A 579 -35.69 15.50 21.82
N SER A 580 -35.88 15.61 23.13
CA SER A 580 -35.00 16.41 23.99
C SER A 580 -33.59 15.82 24.06
N PHE A 581 -33.46 14.48 24.08
CA PHE A 581 -32.16 13.80 24.05
C PHE A 581 -31.41 14.03 22.74
N GLU A 582 -32.07 13.85 21.59
CA GLU A 582 -31.48 14.10 20.27
C GLU A 582 -31.06 15.56 20.10
N LYS A 583 -31.87 16.51 20.59
CA LYS A 583 -31.55 17.94 20.57
C LYS A 583 -30.33 18.25 21.45
N ALA A 584 -30.27 17.71 22.67
CA ALA A 584 -29.14 17.93 23.58
C ALA A 584 -27.84 17.28 23.07
N SER A 585 -27.91 16.10 22.45
CA SER A 585 -26.76 15.42 21.84
C SER A 585 -26.21 16.20 20.63
N ARG A 586 -27.10 16.73 19.78
CA ARG A 586 -26.71 17.57 18.66
C ARG A 586 -26.07 18.88 19.12
N SER A 587 -26.70 19.57 20.09
CA SER A 587 -26.14 20.80 20.65
C SER A 587 -24.81 20.57 21.36
N LEU A 588 -24.62 19.42 22.03
CA LEU A 588 -23.33 19.06 22.63
C LEU A 588 -22.25 18.95 21.54
N SER A 589 -22.53 18.23 20.44
CA SER A 589 -21.58 18.08 19.33
C SER A 589 -21.27 19.41 18.62
N GLU A 590 -22.25 20.30 18.49
CA GLU A 590 -22.06 21.65 17.91
C GLU A 590 -21.16 22.49 18.82
N LYS A 591 -21.41 22.48 20.14
CA LYS A 591 -20.65 23.25 21.12
C LYS A 591 -19.22 22.75 21.34
N THR A 592 -18.99 21.44 21.30
CA THR A 592 -17.62 20.89 21.35
C THR A 592 -16.80 21.28 20.12
N ASN A 593 -17.44 21.39 18.95
CA ASN A 593 -16.76 21.88 17.74
C ASN A 593 -16.51 23.39 17.78
N GLU A 594 -17.41 24.17 18.38
CA GLU A 594 -17.18 25.61 18.61
C GLU A 594 -16.02 25.84 19.59
N LEU A 595 -15.91 25.03 20.65
CA LEU A 595 -14.84 25.10 21.63
C LEU A 595 -13.48 24.82 21.00
N ALA A 596 -13.34 23.70 20.27
CA ALA A 596 -12.10 23.35 19.58
C ALA A 596 -11.62 24.47 18.63
N LYS A 597 -12.55 25.10 17.89
CA LYS A 597 -12.22 26.23 17.00
C LYS A 597 -11.76 27.47 17.77
N ALA A 598 -12.35 27.75 18.93
CA ALA A 598 -11.97 28.89 19.77
C ALA A 598 -10.59 28.67 20.39
N GLU A 599 -10.28 27.45 20.86
CA GLU A 599 -8.98 27.05 21.39
C GLU A 599 -7.87 27.13 20.33
N ASP A 600 -8.10 26.56 19.14
CA ASP A 600 -7.18 26.63 18.01
C ASP A 600 -6.89 28.09 17.61
N ARG A 601 -7.93 28.94 17.61
CA ARG A 601 -7.81 30.36 17.26
C ARG A 601 -7.04 31.14 18.32
N TRP A 602 -7.27 30.85 19.61
CA TRP A 602 -6.55 31.47 20.71
C TRP A 602 -5.07 31.10 20.67
N LEU A 603 -4.75 29.82 20.47
CA LEU A 603 -3.39 29.30 20.36
C LEU A 603 -2.64 29.92 19.18
N ALA A 604 -3.28 30.04 18.00
CA ALA A 604 -2.70 30.68 16.83
C ALA A 604 -2.37 32.17 17.05
N LEU A 605 -3.26 32.92 17.73
CA LEU A 605 -3.03 34.33 18.05
C LEU A 605 -1.97 34.51 19.14
N GLU A 606 -1.87 33.57 20.10
CA GLU A 606 -0.84 33.59 21.14
C GLU A 606 0.55 33.28 20.57
N THR A 607 0.68 32.28 19.69
CA THR A 607 1.93 31.98 18.98
C THR A 607 2.38 33.18 18.13
N TYR A 608 1.46 33.83 17.42
CA TYR A 608 1.76 35.02 16.63
C TYR A 608 2.22 36.20 17.50
N LYS A 609 1.66 36.35 18.71
CA LYS A 609 2.08 37.36 19.70
C LYS A 609 3.47 37.08 20.29
N GLN A 610 3.85 35.81 20.43
CA GLN A 610 5.19 35.40 20.88
C GLN A 610 6.24 35.64 19.79
N ASP A 611 5.94 35.29 18.54
CA ASP A 611 6.82 35.51 17.38
C ASP A 611 7.11 36.99 17.09
N LEU A 612 6.20 37.88 17.48
CA LEU A 612 6.40 39.34 17.40
C LEU A 612 7.23 39.93 18.55
N LYS A 613 7.44 39.17 19.63
CA LYS A 613 8.22 39.57 20.82
C LYS A 613 9.64 38.99 20.82
N ALA A 614 9.85 37.84 20.15
CA ALA A 614 11.17 37.27 19.84
C ALA A 614 11.86 38.09 18.75
#